data_AF-A0A8B6HIP4-F1
#
_entry.id   AF-A0A8B6HIP4-F1
#
_cell.length_a   1.000
_cell.length_b   1.000
_cell.length_c   1.000
_cell.angle_alpha   90.00
_cell.angle_beta   90.00
_cell.angle_gamma   90.00
#
_symmetry.space_group_name_H-M   'P 1'
#
loop_
_entity.id
_entity.type
_entity.pdbx_description
1 polymer ?
#
loop_
_entity_poly.entity_id
_entity_poly.type
_entity_poly.pdbx_seq_one_letter_code
_entity_poly.pdbx_strand_id
1 'polypeptide(L)'
;MPYKDKNGKFCGFLNAEEKEGSGKFLRRYFLLDEKKSRLYYYKDNPGNLHADYSKTCGEIEIHFISRVSDARKLRPKVDNCFSITYAGRTIYLEAEDGDDLEGWIKALNDASKITVPVKHEDLGNGKKDSRAGFTAEIAGGVVCKIPMKVSDEEPGSSDESPNESSGLSASAMQSYISGYCVKQGGMRKNWKRRYFVFSESGFQYYSSDRAKEPLRTLPKTDIIDVRRSSSGHSSRDNLFEVVTAKRTFYIQCDDPADTDKWVNMMKQNLPTTQISLMSETAI
;
A
#
# COMPACT_ATOMS: atom_id res chain seq x y z
N MET A 1 -20.07 -21.54 -7.50
CA MET A 1 -19.02 -21.92 -6.53
C MET A 1 -17.65 -21.92 -7.21
N PRO A 2 -16.57 -21.42 -6.56
CA PRO A 2 -15.22 -21.54 -7.10
C PRO A 2 -14.89 -23.02 -7.30
N TYR A 3 -14.40 -23.35 -8.48
CA TYR A 3 -14.01 -24.72 -8.81
C TYR A 3 -12.48 -24.85 -8.73
N LYS A 4 -11.99 -26.09 -8.63
CA LYS A 4 -10.55 -26.34 -8.62
C LYS A 4 -10.02 -26.51 -10.04
N ASP A 5 -8.91 -25.85 -10.36
CA ASP A 5 -8.19 -26.08 -11.60
C ASP A 5 -7.51 -27.47 -11.60
N LYS A 6 -6.84 -27.82 -12.70
CA LYS A 6 -6.10 -29.09 -12.84
C LYS A 6 -4.99 -29.27 -11.79
N ASN A 7 -4.57 -28.19 -11.13
CA ASN A 7 -3.54 -28.17 -10.10
C ASN A 7 -4.13 -28.13 -8.67
N GLY A 8 -5.46 -28.23 -8.54
CA GLY A 8 -6.16 -28.19 -7.26
C GLY A 8 -6.37 -26.78 -6.68
N LYS A 9 -6.06 -25.72 -7.42
CA LYS A 9 -6.22 -24.32 -6.98
C LYS A 9 -7.64 -23.84 -7.18
N PHE A 10 -8.23 -23.16 -6.20
CA PHE A 10 -9.56 -22.58 -6.36
C PHE A 10 -9.53 -21.44 -7.38
N CYS A 11 -10.47 -21.44 -8.31
CA CYS A 11 -10.54 -20.48 -9.38
C CYS A 11 -11.97 -20.27 -9.88
N GLY A 12 -12.21 -19.16 -10.57
CA GLY A 12 -13.53 -18.83 -11.10
C GLY A 12 -13.64 -17.36 -11.48
N PHE A 13 -14.75 -17.01 -12.12
CA PHE A 13 -15.04 -15.62 -12.46
C PHE A 13 -15.77 -14.93 -11.32
N LEU A 14 -15.39 -13.69 -11.06
CA LEU A 14 -16.11 -12.76 -10.19
C LEU A 14 -16.15 -11.40 -10.87
N ASN A 15 -17.17 -10.61 -10.60
CA ASN A 15 -17.14 -9.21 -10.98
C ASN A 15 -16.51 -8.41 -9.84
N ALA A 16 -15.47 -7.63 -10.13
CA ALA A 16 -14.70 -6.91 -9.13
C ALA A 16 -14.81 -5.40 -9.29
N GLU A 17 -15.04 -4.70 -8.19
CA GLU A 17 -14.98 -3.25 -8.13
C GLU A 17 -13.51 -2.80 -8.06
N GLU A 18 -12.82 -2.69 -9.22
CA GLU A 18 -11.38 -2.38 -9.28
C GLU A 18 -11.02 -1.01 -8.66
N LYS A 19 -11.97 -0.09 -8.66
CA LYS A 19 -11.88 1.23 -8.01
C LYS A 19 -13.01 1.34 -6.99
N GLU A 20 -12.63 1.26 -5.72
CA GLU A 20 -13.53 1.41 -4.57
C GLU A 20 -14.43 2.65 -4.72
N GLY A 21 -15.75 2.44 -4.60
CA GLY A 21 -16.75 3.51 -4.72
C GLY A 21 -17.06 3.95 -6.16
N SER A 22 -16.53 3.27 -7.18
CA SER A 22 -16.88 3.54 -8.58
C SER A 22 -18.26 3.00 -8.96
N GLY A 23 -18.75 1.98 -8.26
CA GLY A 23 -19.97 1.26 -8.61
C GLY A 23 -19.86 0.47 -9.92
N LYS A 24 -18.66 0.39 -10.52
CA LYS A 24 -18.41 -0.37 -11.76
C LYS A 24 -17.70 -1.67 -11.43
N PHE A 25 -18.38 -2.78 -11.70
CA PHE A 25 -17.86 -4.12 -11.52
C PHE A 25 -17.38 -4.66 -12.87
N LEU A 26 -16.15 -5.16 -12.90
CA LEU A 26 -15.57 -5.74 -14.10
C LEU A 26 -15.34 -7.23 -13.87
N ARG A 27 -15.78 -8.05 -14.82
CA ARG A 27 -15.54 -9.50 -14.80
C ARG A 27 -14.03 -9.78 -14.81
N ARG A 28 -13.58 -10.56 -13.85
CA ARG A 28 -12.18 -10.99 -13.70
C ARG A 28 -12.15 -12.47 -13.35
N TYR A 29 -11.11 -13.15 -13.82
CA TYR A 29 -10.83 -14.52 -13.44
C TYR A 29 -9.92 -14.53 -12.22
N PHE A 30 -10.41 -15.02 -11.09
CA PHE A 30 -9.65 -15.13 -9.85
C PHE A 30 -9.05 -16.52 -9.71
N LEU A 31 -7.83 -16.58 -9.17
CA LEU A 31 -7.06 -17.79 -8.92
C LEU A 31 -6.40 -17.72 -7.55
N LEU A 32 -6.86 -18.56 -6.63
CA LEU A 32 -6.33 -18.70 -5.28
C LEU A 32 -5.22 -19.74 -5.26
N ASP A 33 -3.98 -19.28 -5.12
CA ASP A 33 -2.79 -20.12 -4.96
C ASP A 33 -2.40 -20.19 -3.49
N GLU A 34 -2.93 -21.20 -2.79
CA GLU A 34 -2.64 -21.45 -1.37
C GLU A 34 -1.15 -21.69 -1.12
N LYS A 35 -0.44 -22.37 -2.04
CA LYS A 35 0.99 -22.67 -1.90
C LYS A 35 1.86 -21.42 -1.94
N LYS A 36 1.50 -20.46 -2.82
CA LYS A 36 2.20 -19.16 -2.92
C LYS A 36 1.65 -18.11 -1.97
N SER A 37 0.60 -18.44 -1.22
CA SER A 37 -0.18 -17.53 -0.39
C SER A 37 -0.61 -16.25 -1.13
N ARG A 38 -1.10 -16.42 -2.37
CA ARG A 38 -1.50 -15.31 -3.25
C ARG A 38 -2.83 -15.60 -3.95
N LEU A 39 -3.71 -14.61 -3.95
CA LEU A 39 -4.90 -14.55 -4.79
C LEU A 39 -4.59 -13.66 -6.00
N TYR A 40 -4.54 -14.27 -7.18
CA TYR A 40 -4.36 -13.56 -8.44
C TYR A 40 -5.69 -13.26 -9.10
N TYR A 41 -5.75 -12.20 -9.90
CA TYR A 41 -6.87 -12.00 -10.80
C TYR A 41 -6.42 -11.50 -12.17
N TYR A 42 -7.14 -11.93 -13.21
CA TYR A 42 -6.80 -11.75 -14.63
C TYR A 42 -8.01 -11.21 -15.40
N LYS A 43 -7.76 -10.70 -16.62
CA LYS A 43 -8.85 -10.28 -17.52
C LYS A 43 -9.72 -11.45 -17.94
N ASP A 44 -9.10 -12.62 -18.10
CA ASP A 44 -9.72 -13.90 -18.45
C ASP A 44 -8.86 -15.04 -17.89
N ASN A 45 -9.29 -16.29 -18.05
CA ASN A 45 -8.52 -17.46 -17.66
C ASN A 45 -7.14 -17.44 -18.36
N PRO A 46 -6.02 -17.36 -17.62
CA PRO A 46 -4.69 -17.29 -18.22
C PRO A 46 -4.33 -18.52 -19.06
N GLY A 47 -4.96 -19.68 -18.83
CA GLY A 47 -4.79 -20.87 -19.68
C GLY A 47 -5.39 -20.75 -21.08
N ASN A 48 -6.29 -19.78 -21.29
CA ASN A 48 -6.94 -19.52 -22.57
C ASN A 48 -6.35 -18.28 -23.30
N LEU A 49 -5.39 -17.58 -22.67
CA LEU A 49 -4.81 -16.34 -23.18
C LEU A 49 -3.41 -16.57 -23.78
N HIS A 50 -3.09 -15.82 -24.85
CA HIS A 50 -1.72 -15.77 -25.37
C HIS A 50 -0.77 -15.23 -24.30
N ALA A 51 0.50 -15.66 -24.31
CA ALA A 51 1.48 -15.36 -23.26
C ALA A 51 1.58 -13.85 -22.94
N ASP A 52 1.49 -13.00 -23.97
CA ASP A 52 1.55 -11.53 -23.83
C ASP A 52 0.36 -10.92 -23.06
N TYR A 53 -0.79 -11.59 -23.06
CA TYR A 53 -2.02 -11.15 -22.39
C TYR A 53 -2.30 -11.89 -21.08
N SER A 54 -1.48 -12.89 -20.74
CA SER A 54 -1.57 -13.68 -19.51
C SER A 54 -1.15 -12.91 -18.24
N LYS A 55 -0.76 -11.63 -18.37
CA LYS A 55 -0.33 -10.81 -17.24
C LYS A 55 -1.45 -10.62 -16.23
N THR A 56 -1.12 -10.79 -14.96
CA THR A 56 -2.04 -10.56 -13.83
C THR A 56 -2.54 -9.11 -13.83
N CYS A 57 -3.85 -8.93 -13.67
CA CYS A 57 -4.46 -7.62 -13.42
C CYS A 57 -4.13 -7.12 -12.01
N GLY A 58 -3.94 -8.06 -11.09
CA GLY A 58 -3.37 -7.80 -9.79
C GLY A 58 -3.21 -9.07 -8.98
N GLU A 59 -2.67 -8.88 -7.78
CA GLU A 59 -2.42 -9.92 -6.81
C GLU A 59 -2.72 -9.39 -5.40
N ILE A 60 -3.20 -10.28 -4.55
CA ILE A 60 -3.50 -10.03 -3.14
C ILE A 60 -2.76 -11.11 -2.35
N GLU A 61 -1.86 -10.68 -1.47
CA GLU A 61 -1.21 -11.61 -0.54
C GLU A 61 -2.21 -12.05 0.52
N ILE A 62 -2.43 -13.35 0.62
CA ILE A 62 -3.50 -13.93 1.44
C ILE A 62 -3.27 -13.62 2.93
N HIS A 63 -2.01 -13.61 3.38
CA HIS A 63 -1.66 -13.26 4.77
C HIS A 63 -2.03 -11.83 5.17
N PHE A 64 -2.28 -10.92 4.22
CA PHE A 64 -2.76 -9.56 4.51
C PHE A 64 -4.27 -9.44 4.49
N ILE A 65 -5.01 -10.50 4.16
CA ILE A 65 -6.47 -10.54 4.24
C ILE A 65 -6.84 -10.60 5.72
N SER A 66 -7.42 -9.52 6.24
CA SER A 66 -7.86 -9.44 7.62
C SER A 66 -9.32 -9.87 7.80
N ARG A 67 -10.12 -9.82 6.72
CA ARG A 67 -11.54 -10.19 6.77
C ARG A 67 -12.07 -10.51 5.38
N VAL A 68 -12.86 -11.58 5.27
CA VAL A 68 -13.74 -11.84 4.12
C VAL A 68 -15.17 -11.98 4.63
N SER A 69 -16.07 -11.15 4.14
CA SER A 69 -17.46 -11.13 4.63
C SER A 69 -18.49 -10.79 3.58
N ASP A 70 -19.69 -11.34 3.77
CA ASP A 70 -20.91 -10.99 3.03
C ASP A 70 -21.16 -9.47 3.11
N ALA A 71 -21.39 -8.87 1.94
CA ALA A 71 -21.59 -7.45 1.77
C ALA A 71 -22.93 -7.11 1.09
N ARG A 72 -23.86 -8.07 0.96
CA ARG A 72 -25.20 -7.87 0.36
C ARG A 72 -25.97 -6.72 1.02
N LYS A 73 -25.85 -6.60 2.35
CA LYS A 73 -26.46 -5.49 3.12
C LYS A 73 -25.76 -4.13 2.92
N LEU A 74 -24.46 -4.14 2.62
CA LEU A 74 -23.65 -2.93 2.40
C LEU A 74 -23.81 -2.39 0.98
N ARG A 75 -24.04 -3.29 0.02
CA ARG A 75 -24.21 -2.99 -1.41
C ARG A 75 -25.51 -3.63 -1.92
N PRO A 76 -26.68 -3.11 -1.54
CA PRO A 76 -27.97 -3.72 -1.92
C PRO A 76 -28.28 -3.64 -3.43
N LYS A 77 -27.49 -2.89 -4.20
CA LYS A 77 -27.60 -2.79 -5.67
C LYS A 77 -26.75 -3.83 -6.41
N VAL A 78 -26.00 -4.64 -5.69
CA VAL A 78 -25.07 -5.63 -6.23
C VAL A 78 -25.48 -6.97 -5.64
N ASP A 79 -26.02 -7.84 -6.48
CA ASP A 79 -26.47 -9.15 -6.07
C ASP A 79 -25.27 -9.99 -5.64
N ASN A 80 -25.48 -10.93 -4.70
CA ASN A 80 -24.43 -11.86 -4.25
C ASN A 80 -23.07 -11.17 -3.97
N CYS A 81 -23.12 -9.99 -3.34
CA CYS A 81 -21.94 -9.19 -3.06
C CYS A 81 -21.24 -9.63 -1.77
N PHE A 82 -19.93 -9.79 -1.84
CA PHE A 82 -19.06 -9.98 -0.68
C PHE A 82 -17.85 -9.06 -0.76
N SER A 83 -17.10 -8.99 0.34
CA SER A 83 -15.98 -8.07 0.50
C SER A 83 -14.74 -8.78 1.03
N ILE A 84 -13.59 -8.37 0.52
CA ILE A 84 -12.27 -8.78 1.03
C ILE A 84 -11.59 -7.53 1.57
N THR A 85 -11.30 -7.53 2.87
CA THR A 85 -10.48 -6.50 3.51
C THR A 85 -9.05 -7.00 3.62
N TYR A 86 -8.11 -6.28 3.00
CA TYR A 86 -6.70 -6.63 3.01
C TYR A 86 -5.81 -5.38 3.04
N ALA A 87 -4.76 -5.40 3.86
CA ALA A 87 -3.82 -4.29 4.02
C ALA A 87 -4.50 -2.90 4.21
N GLY A 88 -5.59 -2.86 5.00
CA GLY A 88 -6.35 -1.65 5.29
C GLY A 88 -7.22 -1.12 4.13
N ARG A 89 -7.51 -1.94 3.12
CA ARG A 89 -8.43 -1.65 2.01
C ARG A 89 -9.53 -2.69 1.95
N THR A 90 -10.70 -2.32 1.44
CA THR A 90 -11.79 -3.27 1.18
C THR A 90 -12.11 -3.27 -0.31
N ILE A 91 -12.11 -4.44 -0.94
CA ILE A 91 -12.65 -4.62 -2.28
C ILE A 91 -14.00 -5.31 -2.20
N TYR A 92 -14.91 -4.94 -3.09
CA TYR A 92 -16.21 -5.57 -3.24
C TYR A 92 -16.19 -6.44 -4.49
N LEU A 93 -16.74 -7.64 -4.35
CA LEU A 93 -16.82 -8.68 -5.36
C LEU A 93 -18.27 -9.13 -5.46
N GLU A 94 -18.71 -9.40 -6.67
CA GLU A 94 -20.02 -9.96 -6.99
C GLU A 94 -19.80 -11.36 -7.56
N ALA A 95 -20.46 -12.33 -6.92
CA ALA A 95 -20.49 -13.72 -7.34
C ALA A 95 -21.67 -13.98 -8.28
N GLU A 96 -21.63 -15.09 -9.02
CA GLU A 96 -22.71 -15.44 -9.97
C GLU A 96 -24.02 -15.76 -9.24
N ASP A 97 -23.94 -16.52 -8.15
CA ASP A 97 -25.07 -16.95 -7.34
C ASP A 97 -24.70 -17.02 -5.83
N GLY A 98 -25.67 -17.42 -5.01
CA GLY A 98 -25.49 -17.53 -3.56
C GLY A 98 -24.47 -18.61 -3.15
N ASP A 99 -24.49 -19.76 -3.81
CA ASP A 99 -23.54 -20.85 -3.55
C ASP A 99 -22.12 -20.46 -3.98
N ASP A 100 -22.00 -19.64 -5.02
CA ASP A 100 -20.76 -19.05 -5.48
C ASP A 100 -20.17 -18.08 -4.46
N LEU A 101 -21.00 -17.17 -3.93
CA LEU A 101 -20.60 -16.29 -2.84
C LEU A 101 -20.12 -17.07 -1.62
N GLU A 102 -20.88 -18.06 -1.16
CA GLU A 102 -20.54 -18.82 0.04
C GLU A 102 -19.25 -19.63 -0.16
N GLY A 103 -19.10 -20.24 -1.34
CA GLY A 103 -17.90 -20.98 -1.70
C GLY A 103 -16.65 -20.11 -1.73
N TRP A 104 -16.71 -18.90 -2.29
CA TRP A 104 -15.59 -17.96 -2.30
C TRP A 104 -15.25 -17.42 -0.92
N ILE A 105 -16.26 -17.03 -0.13
CA ILE A 105 -16.05 -16.58 1.26
C ILE A 105 -15.37 -17.67 2.07
N LYS A 106 -15.83 -18.92 1.96
CA LYS A 106 -15.25 -20.07 2.67
C LYS A 106 -13.80 -20.30 2.25
N ALA A 107 -13.53 -20.42 0.95
CA ALA A 107 -12.18 -20.71 0.42
C ALA A 107 -11.17 -19.64 0.86
N LEU A 108 -11.55 -18.36 0.77
CA LEU A 108 -10.66 -17.26 1.13
C LEU A 108 -10.46 -17.13 2.64
N ASN A 109 -11.50 -17.35 3.45
CA ASN A 109 -11.35 -17.39 4.91
C ASN A 109 -10.45 -18.54 5.34
N ASP A 110 -10.65 -19.73 4.78
CA ASP A 110 -9.83 -20.91 5.08
C ASP A 110 -8.36 -20.71 4.68
N ALA A 111 -8.11 -20.08 3.52
CA ALA A 111 -6.75 -19.73 3.10
C ALA A 111 -6.11 -18.58 3.92
N SER A 112 -6.91 -17.63 4.42
CA SER A 112 -6.42 -16.47 5.20
C SER A 112 -6.14 -16.78 6.67
N LYS A 113 -6.74 -17.84 7.22
CA LYS A 113 -6.40 -18.32 8.55
C LYS A 113 -4.94 -18.76 8.52
N ILE A 114 -4.10 -18.12 9.35
CA ILE A 114 -2.72 -18.53 9.58
C ILE A 114 -2.75 -19.99 10.04
N THR A 115 -2.55 -20.93 9.11
CA THR A 115 -2.34 -22.32 9.46
C THR A 115 -0.94 -22.39 10.05
N VAL A 116 -0.88 -22.46 11.38
CA VAL A 116 0.31 -22.93 12.08
C VAL A 116 0.65 -24.30 11.50
N PRO A 117 1.87 -24.53 10.98
CA PRO A 117 2.29 -25.88 10.63
C PRO A 117 2.35 -26.68 11.93
N VAL A 118 1.32 -27.47 12.21
CA VAL A 118 1.40 -28.49 13.25
C VAL A 118 2.34 -29.56 12.70
N LYS A 119 3.60 -29.54 13.13
CA LYS A 119 4.45 -30.72 13.05
C LYS A 119 3.88 -31.75 14.03
N HIS A 120 3.21 -32.73 13.42
CA HIS A 120 2.93 -34.10 13.83
C HIS A 120 3.44 -34.54 15.21
N GLU A 121 2.53 -34.92 16.10
CA GLU A 121 2.66 -36.16 16.88
C GLU A 121 1.29 -36.85 16.93
N ASP A 122 1.26 -38.02 16.33
CA ASP A 122 0.23 -39.03 16.54
C ASP A 122 0.41 -39.55 17.97
N LEU A 123 -0.65 -39.55 18.78
CA LEU A 123 -0.89 -40.44 19.92
C LEU A 123 -2.20 -40.04 20.63
N GLY A 124 -3.20 -40.92 20.55
CA GLY A 124 -4.01 -41.27 21.73
C GLY A 124 -5.31 -40.50 22.02
N ASN A 125 -6.42 -41.05 21.50
CA ASN A 125 -7.76 -41.17 22.11
C ASN A 125 -7.97 -40.61 23.55
N GLY A 126 -8.92 -39.68 23.74
CA GLY A 126 -9.40 -39.28 25.08
C GLY A 126 -10.55 -38.26 25.09
N LYS A 127 -11.69 -38.65 25.69
CA LYS A 127 -12.95 -37.88 25.85
C LYS A 127 -12.84 -36.69 26.83
N LYS A 128 -13.69 -35.66 26.60
CA LYS A 128 -14.30 -34.71 27.59
C LYS A 128 -13.32 -33.80 28.37
N ASP A 129 -13.58 -32.58 28.82
CA ASP A 129 -14.78 -31.80 29.14
C ASP A 129 -14.44 -30.29 29.15
N SER A 130 -15.47 -29.46 28.98
CA SER A 130 -15.72 -28.13 29.58
C SER A 130 -14.62 -27.05 29.76
N ARG A 131 -14.99 -25.84 29.30
CA ARG A 131 -15.10 -24.57 30.07
C ARG A 131 -14.20 -23.39 29.64
N ALA A 132 -14.86 -22.21 29.64
CA ALA A 132 -14.39 -20.81 29.59
C ALA A 132 -14.00 -20.29 28.20
N GLY A 133 -14.65 -19.29 27.59
CA GLY A 133 -15.42 -18.16 28.15
C GLY A 133 -14.50 -16.96 28.32
N PHE A 134 -14.41 -16.10 27.29
CA PHE A 134 -13.60 -14.88 27.32
C PHE A 134 -14.41 -13.70 27.84
N THR A 135 -13.83 -12.94 28.77
CA THR A 135 -14.21 -11.53 29.01
C THR A 135 -12.93 -10.72 29.07
N ALA A 136 -12.90 -9.60 28.34
CA ALA A 136 -11.86 -8.58 28.43
C ALA A 136 -12.56 -7.23 28.55
N GLU A 137 -12.45 -6.60 29.72
CA GLU A 137 -12.81 -5.20 29.94
C GLU A 137 -11.57 -4.31 29.84
N ILE A 138 -11.77 -3.06 29.40
CA ILE A 138 -10.76 -2.02 29.19
C ILE A 138 -10.92 -0.95 30.27
N ALA A 139 -9.81 -0.49 30.87
CA ALA A 139 -9.73 0.84 31.50
C ALA A 139 -8.29 1.41 31.51
N GLY A 140 -8.13 2.59 30.89
CA GLY A 140 -7.26 3.73 31.27
C GLY A 140 -5.76 3.57 31.61
N GLY A 141 -4.90 4.28 30.87
CA GLY A 141 -3.66 4.88 31.44
C GLY A 141 -2.35 4.55 30.73
N VAL A 142 -1.71 5.59 30.19
CA VAL A 142 -0.41 5.61 29.48
C VAL A 142 0.74 4.97 30.27
N VAL A 143 1.55 4.14 29.60
CA VAL A 143 2.96 3.92 29.99
C VAL A 143 3.85 3.90 28.74
N CYS A 144 4.58 4.99 28.53
CA CYS A 144 5.75 5.05 27.65
C CYS A 144 6.91 4.30 28.33
N LYS A 145 7.46 3.26 27.71
CA LYS A 145 8.80 2.76 28.03
C LYS A 145 9.73 3.09 26.87
N ILE A 146 10.46 4.18 27.03
CA ILE A 146 11.62 4.55 26.23
C ILE A 146 12.82 3.76 26.81
N PRO A 147 13.51 2.90 26.05
CA PRO A 147 14.81 2.40 26.47
C PRO A 147 15.86 3.49 26.26
N MET A 148 16.45 3.89 27.38
CA MET A 148 17.51 4.87 27.53
C MET A 148 18.83 4.32 26.94
N LYS A 149 19.60 5.17 26.25
CA LYS A 149 20.96 4.87 25.81
C LYS A 149 21.86 4.66 27.04
N VAL A 150 22.66 3.59 27.04
CA VAL A 150 23.92 3.53 27.78
C VAL A 150 24.99 3.02 26.82
N SER A 151 26.00 3.86 26.65
CA SER A 151 27.26 3.64 25.98
C SER A 151 28.21 2.88 26.91
N ASP A 152 28.87 1.84 26.41
CA ASP A 152 30.19 1.42 26.88
C ASP A 152 30.96 0.85 25.68
N GLU A 153 32.23 1.25 25.57
CA GLU A 153 33.15 1.03 24.45
C GLU A 153 34.11 -0.15 24.71
N GLU A 154 34.36 -0.92 23.62
CA GLU A 154 35.58 -1.67 23.22
C GLU A 154 36.04 -2.97 23.95
N PRO A 155 36.91 -3.84 23.35
CA PRO A 155 37.35 -3.97 21.94
C PRO A 155 37.41 -5.43 21.36
N GLY A 156 37.49 -5.51 20.01
CA GLY A 156 38.35 -6.47 19.28
C GLY A 156 37.77 -7.81 18.79
N SER A 157 37.57 -7.97 17.47
CA SER A 157 38.57 -8.53 16.52
C SER A 157 37.90 -9.03 15.22
N SER A 158 38.48 -8.66 14.07
CA SER A 158 38.68 -9.41 12.80
C SER A 158 37.60 -10.40 12.33
N ASP A 159 37.16 -10.47 11.07
CA ASP A 159 37.54 -9.91 9.78
C ASP A 159 36.38 -10.27 8.79
N GLU A 160 36.49 -9.82 7.55
CA GLU A 160 35.63 -10.04 6.39
C GLU A 160 34.63 -8.93 6.03
N SER A 161 35.11 -8.08 5.12
CA SER A 161 34.31 -7.30 4.18
C SER A 161 33.54 -8.23 3.24
N PRO A 162 32.32 -7.83 2.86
CA PRO A 162 32.10 -7.55 1.46
C PRO A 162 31.62 -6.11 1.29
N ASN A 163 32.18 -5.49 0.26
CA ASN A 163 31.82 -4.19 -0.29
C ASN A 163 30.30 -4.07 -0.51
N GLU A 164 29.58 -3.57 0.49
CA GLU A 164 28.18 -3.16 0.38
C GLU A 164 28.14 -1.64 0.44
N SER A 165 27.59 -1.02 -0.60
CA SER A 165 27.28 0.42 -0.60
C SER A 165 26.54 0.76 0.68
N SER A 166 27.14 1.58 1.53
CA SER A 166 26.60 2.00 2.82
C SER A 166 25.36 2.88 2.61
N GLY A 167 24.21 2.22 2.42
CA GLY A 167 22.91 2.87 2.36
C GLY A 167 22.57 3.46 3.73
N LEU A 168 22.81 4.76 3.89
CA LEU A 168 22.36 5.54 5.04
C LEU A 168 20.82 5.56 5.06
N SER A 169 20.21 5.34 6.23
CA SER A 169 18.76 5.47 6.39
C SER A 169 18.30 6.88 6.09
N ALA A 170 17.06 7.06 5.62
CA ALA A 170 16.55 8.37 5.23
C ALA A 170 16.64 9.46 6.33
N SER A 171 16.55 9.07 7.60
CA SER A 171 16.72 9.99 8.74
C SER A 171 18.16 10.49 8.95
N ALA A 172 19.17 9.82 8.39
CA ALA A 172 20.59 10.13 8.56
C ALA A 172 21.16 10.97 7.41
N MET A 173 20.36 11.27 6.37
CA MET A 173 20.80 12.10 5.25
C MET A 173 20.83 13.57 5.62
N GLN A 174 21.95 14.24 5.30
CA GLN A 174 22.04 15.70 5.34
C GLN A 174 21.01 16.28 4.35
N SER A 175 19.97 16.92 4.87
CA SER A 175 18.83 17.41 4.08
C SER A 175 18.49 18.85 4.43
N TYR A 176 17.96 19.58 3.46
CA TYR A 176 17.44 20.94 3.66
C TYR A 176 16.15 20.90 4.49
N ILE A 177 15.31 19.90 4.22
CA ILE A 177 14.09 19.63 4.98
C ILE A 177 13.72 18.16 4.83
N SER A 178 13.23 17.56 5.91
CA SER A 178 12.68 16.22 5.92
C SER A 178 11.52 16.11 6.89
N GLY A 179 10.62 15.17 6.66
CA GLY A 179 9.43 15.01 7.48
C GLY A 179 8.38 14.12 6.84
N TYR A 180 7.39 13.71 7.64
CA TYR A 180 6.26 12.96 7.13
C TYR A 180 5.23 13.89 6.51
N CYS A 181 4.78 13.55 5.31
CA CYS A 181 3.65 14.21 4.65
C CYS A 181 2.77 13.15 3.99
N VAL A 182 1.60 13.54 3.50
CA VAL A 182 0.67 12.66 2.79
C VAL A 182 0.60 13.04 1.33
N LYS A 183 1.00 12.14 0.42
CA LYS A 183 0.94 12.43 -1.02
C LYS A 183 -0.19 11.72 -1.73
N GLN A 184 -0.71 12.38 -2.77
CA GLN A 184 -1.60 11.75 -3.73
C GLN A 184 -0.84 10.77 -4.64
N GLY A 185 -1.41 9.61 -4.89
CA GLY A 185 -0.91 8.63 -5.84
C GLY A 185 -1.07 9.12 -7.28
N GLY A 186 -0.13 8.74 -8.15
CA GLY A 186 -0.14 9.20 -9.55
C GLY A 186 -1.32 8.63 -10.35
N MET A 187 -1.49 7.30 -10.30
CA MET A 187 -2.50 6.55 -11.06
C MET A 187 -3.80 6.40 -10.28
N ARG A 188 -3.72 5.82 -9.07
CA ARG A 188 -4.82 5.80 -8.10
C ARG A 188 -4.62 7.02 -7.20
N LYS A 189 -5.55 7.98 -7.23
CA LYS A 189 -5.48 9.28 -6.51
C LYS A 189 -5.63 9.15 -4.97
N ASN A 190 -5.15 8.04 -4.40
CA ASN A 190 -5.17 7.80 -2.97
C ASN A 190 -4.08 8.61 -2.26
N TRP A 191 -4.34 8.96 -1.01
CA TRP A 191 -3.43 9.72 -0.17
C TRP A 191 -2.64 8.74 0.70
N LYS A 192 -1.31 8.80 0.67
CA LYS A 192 -0.43 7.90 1.42
C LYS A 192 0.60 8.68 2.21
N ARG A 193 0.72 8.36 3.51
CA ARG A 193 1.78 8.89 4.37
C ARG A 193 3.15 8.35 3.93
N ARG A 194 4.10 9.24 3.75
CA ARG A 194 5.47 8.96 3.30
C ARG A 194 6.43 9.91 4.01
N TYR A 195 7.64 9.43 4.23
CA TYR A 195 8.72 10.28 4.72
C TYR A 195 9.39 10.96 3.52
N PHE A 196 9.38 12.28 3.49
CA PHE A 196 9.97 13.09 2.44
C PHE A 196 11.30 13.63 2.89
N VAL A 197 12.21 13.73 1.93
CA VAL A 197 13.53 14.35 2.12
C VAL A 197 13.79 15.22 0.91
N PHE A 198 14.10 16.49 1.15
CA PHE A 198 14.65 17.38 0.14
C PHE A 198 16.10 17.68 0.49
N SER A 199 17.01 17.28 -0.39
CA SER A 199 18.45 17.34 -0.20
C SER A 199 19.13 17.77 -1.51
N GLU A 200 20.46 17.76 -1.54
CA GLU A 200 21.20 18.11 -2.75
C GLU A 200 20.88 17.19 -3.93
N SER A 201 20.66 15.91 -3.65
CA SER A 201 20.18 14.90 -4.62
C SER A 201 18.77 15.17 -5.19
N GLY A 202 18.00 16.10 -4.62
CA GLY A 202 16.66 16.45 -5.05
C GLY A 202 15.57 16.04 -4.06
N PHE A 203 14.34 15.89 -4.57
CA PHE A 203 13.15 15.62 -3.77
C PHE A 203 12.82 14.13 -3.77
N GLN A 204 12.92 13.50 -2.60
CA GLN A 204 12.83 12.06 -2.42
C GLN A 204 11.70 11.71 -1.46
N TYR A 205 11.12 10.53 -1.61
CA TYR A 205 10.22 9.99 -0.59
C TYR A 205 10.37 8.49 -0.38
N TYR A 206 10.14 8.08 0.87
CA TYR A 206 10.41 6.76 1.40
C TYR A 206 9.15 6.15 2.00
N SER A 207 9.11 4.82 2.15
CA SER A 207 8.03 4.14 2.88
C SER A 207 7.99 4.57 4.35
N SER A 208 9.15 4.81 4.96
CA SER A 208 9.37 5.36 6.29
C SER A 208 10.74 6.06 6.37
N ASP A 209 10.98 6.78 7.46
CA ASP A 209 12.27 7.39 7.82
C ASP A 209 13.43 6.40 8.02
N ARG A 210 13.12 5.14 8.34
CA ARG A 210 14.09 4.04 8.50
C ARG A 210 14.44 3.33 7.19
N ALA A 211 13.72 3.61 6.11
CA ALA A 211 14.01 2.97 4.83
C ALA A 211 15.37 3.45 4.29
N LYS A 212 16.14 2.51 3.73
CA LYS A 212 17.44 2.80 3.09
C LYS A 212 17.25 3.42 1.71
N GLU A 213 16.32 2.85 0.93
CA GLU A 213 16.10 3.25 -0.47
C GLU A 213 14.84 4.11 -0.65
N PRO A 214 14.91 5.18 -1.47
CA PRO A 214 13.74 5.97 -1.81
C PRO A 214 12.78 5.17 -2.69
N LEU A 215 11.48 5.32 -2.44
CA LEU A 215 10.46 4.82 -3.37
C LEU A 215 10.46 5.61 -4.69
N ARG A 216 10.96 6.85 -4.65
CA ARG A 216 11.23 7.68 -5.81
C ARG A 216 12.15 8.83 -5.42
N THR A 217 13.03 9.17 -6.35
CA THR A 217 13.83 10.39 -6.37
C THR A 217 13.40 11.25 -7.54
N LEU A 218 13.19 12.53 -7.28
CA LEU A 218 12.99 13.58 -8.29
C LEU A 218 14.24 14.47 -8.27
N PRO A 219 15.11 14.38 -9.29
CA PRO A 219 16.22 15.30 -9.44
C PRO A 219 15.72 16.76 -9.45
N LYS A 220 16.53 17.69 -8.93
CA LYS A 220 16.17 19.12 -8.93
C LYS A 220 15.88 19.64 -10.35
N THR A 221 16.59 19.13 -11.35
CA THR A 221 16.42 19.46 -12.77
C THR A 221 15.06 19.05 -13.35
N ASP A 222 14.39 18.07 -12.74
CA ASP A 222 13.09 17.58 -13.21
C ASP A 222 11.92 18.38 -12.59
N ILE A 223 12.20 19.21 -11.59
CA ILE A 223 11.20 20.02 -10.88
C ILE A 223 11.12 21.38 -11.56
N ILE A 224 10.00 21.61 -12.23
CA ILE A 224 9.73 22.83 -13.00
C ILE A 224 9.22 23.94 -12.09
N ASP A 225 8.35 23.59 -11.13
CA ASP A 225 7.71 24.56 -10.23
C ASP A 225 7.32 23.87 -8.91
N VAL A 226 7.27 24.65 -7.83
CA VAL A 226 6.76 24.26 -6.52
C VAL A 226 5.90 25.37 -5.98
N ARG A 227 4.65 25.06 -5.60
CA ARG A 227 3.69 26.09 -5.17
C ARG A 227 2.65 25.54 -4.21
N ARG A 228 1.98 26.41 -3.47
CA ARG A 228 0.75 26.03 -2.77
C ARG A 228 -0.32 25.65 -3.79
N SER A 229 -1.11 24.64 -3.47
CA SER A 229 -2.26 24.30 -4.29
C SER A 229 -3.37 25.32 -4.04
N SER A 230 -4.10 25.70 -5.08
CA SER A 230 -5.32 26.50 -4.92
C SER A 230 -6.42 25.63 -4.29
N SER A 231 -7.30 26.25 -3.51
CA SER A 231 -8.27 25.62 -2.60
C SER A 231 -9.37 24.76 -3.24
N GLY A 232 -9.19 24.26 -4.46
CA GLY A 232 -10.14 23.40 -5.18
C GLY A 232 -9.71 21.93 -5.34
N HIS A 233 -8.42 21.59 -5.18
CA HIS A 233 -7.96 20.23 -5.49
C HIS A 233 -8.25 19.25 -4.34
N SER A 234 -9.11 18.26 -4.59
CA SER A 234 -9.44 17.16 -3.66
C SER A 234 -10.03 17.59 -2.30
N SER A 235 -10.47 18.85 -2.16
CA SER A 235 -11.01 19.45 -0.91
C SER A 235 -10.13 19.18 0.32
N ARG A 236 -8.80 19.23 0.17
CA ARG A 236 -7.85 19.03 1.27
C ARG A 236 -7.07 20.31 1.54
N ASP A 237 -6.92 20.64 2.81
CA ASP A 237 -6.12 21.78 3.26
C ASP A 237 -4.62 21.43 3.31
N ASN A 238 -3.80 22.46 3.49
CA ASN A 238 -2.34 22.35 3.70
C ASN A 238 -1.62 21.60 2.57
N LEU A 239 -1.99 21.92 1.32
CA LEU A 239 -1.52 21.21 0.13
C LEU A 239 -0.51 22.04 -0.66
N PHE A 240 0.60 21.42 -1.02
CA PHE A 240 1.52 21.96 -2.02
C PHE A 240 1.70 21.01 -3.21
N GLU A 241 2.11 21.59 -4.32
CA GLU A 241 2.34 20.97 -5.62
C GLU A 241 3.82 20.99 -5.94
N VAL A 242 4.36 19.84 -6.36
CA VAL A 242 5.66 19.75 -7.03
C VAL A 242 5.40 19.38 -8.49
N VAL A 243 5.63 20.31 -9.39
CA VAL A 243 5.33 20.19 -10.82
C VAL A 243 6.55 19.66 -11.56
N THR A 244 6.37 18.58 -12.31
CA THR A 244 7.38 18.07 -13.25
C THR A 244 6.77 17.97 -14.65
N ALA A 245 7.61 17.80 -15.67
CA ALA A 245 7.15 17.66 -17.06
C ALA A 245 6.14 16.51 -17.25
N LYS A 246 6.28 15.44 -16.46
CA LYS A 246 5.47 14.22 -16.60
C LYS A 246 4.23 14.21 -15.72
N ARG A 247 4.26 14.88 -14.56
CA ARG A 247 3.09 14.99 -13.65
C ARG A 247 3.30 16.02 -12.54
N THR A 248 2.18 16.48 -11.98
CA THR A 248 2.15 17.20 -10.70
C THR A 248 1.99 16.24 -9.53
N PHE A 249 2.80 16.43 -8.49
CA PHE A 249 2.71 15.73 -7.22
C PHE A 249 1.99 16.62 -6.21
N TYR A 250 0.92 16.11 -5.63
CA TYR A 250 0.17 16.80 -4.57
C TYR A 250 0.57 16.21 -3.22
N ILE A 251 1.03 17.05 -2.31
CA ILE A 251 1.54 16.67 -0.99
C ILE A 251 0.86 17.53 0.07
N GLN A 252 0.18 16.86 1.00
CA GLN A 252 -0.50 17.46 2.15
C GLN A 252 0.42 17.40 3.37
N CYS A 253 0.63 18.54 4.01
CA CYS A 253 1.29 18.68 5.30
C CYS A 253 0.27 18.63 6.44
N ASP A 254 0.76 18.49 7.66
CA ASP A 254 -0.10 18.43 8.85
C ASP A 254 -0.70 19.82 9.14
N ASP A 255 0.03 20.90 8.87
CA ASP A 255 -0.38 22.29 9.11
C ASP A 255 0.08 23.26 7.99
N PRO A 256 -0.48 24.48 7.92
CA PRO A 256 -0.13 25.44 6.87
C PRO A 256 1.29 26.00 6.99
N ALA A 257 1.84 26.12 8.21
CA ALA A 257 3.21 26.60 8.40
C ALA A 257 4.22 25.58 7.85
N ASP A 258 3.95 24.28 8.03
CA ASP A 258 4.73 23.22 7.40
C ASP A 258 4.67 23.27 5.86
N THR A 259 3.48 23.54 5.31
CA THR A 259 3.31 23.73 3.86
C THR A 259 4.21 24.85 3.34
N ASP A 260 4.22 25.97 4.05
CA ASP A 260 5.01 27.15 3.72
C ASP A 260 6.50 26.86 3.80
N LYS A 261 6.90 26.15 4.87
CA LYS A 261 8.28 25.73 5.09
C LYS A 261 8.77 24.84 3.95
N TRP A 262 7.99 23.84 3.53
CA TRP A 262 8.32 22.98 2.40
C TRP A 262 8.47 23.77 1.09
N VAL A 263 7.50 24.62 0.76
CA VAL A 263 7.52 25.42 -0.49
C VAL A 263 8.71 26.38 -0.50
N ASN A 264 8.98 27.08 0.60
CA ASN A 264 10.07 28.05 0.69
C ASN A 264 11.44 27.37 0.61
N MET A 265 11.66 26.29 1.36
CA MET A 265 12.92 25.54 1.32
C MET A 265 13.19 24.97 -0.07
N MET A 266 12.17 24.45 -0.76
CA MET A 266 12.32 23.96 -2.11
C MET A 266 12.65 25.08 -3.09
N LYS A 267 11.89 26.19 -3.09
CA LYS A 267 12.16 27.32 -3.98
C LYS A 267 13.56 27.92 -3.82
N GLN A 268 14.06 28.01 -2.59
CA GLN A 268 15.39 28.56 -2.31
C GLN A 268 16.54 27.69 -2.83
N ASN A 269 16.33 26.37 -2.97
CA ASN A 269 17.40 25.42 -3.33
C ASN A 269 17.13 24.67 -4.66
N LEU A 270 16.13 25.10 -5.43
CA LEU A 270 15.91 24.68 -6.80
C LEU A 270 16.61 25.65 -7.77
N PRO A 271 17.11 25.16 -8.91
CA PRO A 271 17.70 26.03 -9.92
C PRO A 271 16.64 26.99 -10.45
N THR A 272 16.89 28.30 -10.39
CA THR A 272 16.01 29.33 -10.95
C THR A 272 15.87 29.10 -12.45
N THR A 273 14.72 28.57 -12.88
CA THR A 273 14.44 28.33 -14.31
C THR A 273 14.11 29.67 -14.96
N GLN A 274 15.07 30.23 -15.69
CA GLN A 274 14.90 31.37 -16.61
C GLN A 274 14.01 30.95 -17.80
N ILE A 275 12.69 30.92 -17.62
CA ILE A 275 11.75 30.85 -18.74
C ILE A 275 10.71 31.97 -18.55
N SER A 276 11.11 33.16 -18.95
CA SER A 276 10.24 34.26 -19.38
C SER A 276 10.88 34.85 -20.64
N LEU A 277 10.04 35.31 -21.59
CA LEU A 277 10.37 35.91 -22.89
C LEU A 277 10.47 34.95 -24.09
N MET A 278 9.38 34.28 -24.47
CA MET A 278 9.06 34.01 -25.90
C MET A 278 7.54 33.85 -26.10
N SER A 279 6.78 34.91 -25.83
CA SER A 279 5.41 35.04 -26.35
C SER A 279 5.04 36.51 -26.52
N GLU A 280 5.85 37.25 -27.29
CA GLU A 280 5.49 38.59 -27.76
C GLU A 280 6.30 38.90 -29.03
N THR A 281 5.88 38.32 -30.15
CA THR A 281 5.99 38.90 -31.50
C THR A 281 5.22 38.00 -32.47
N ALA A 282 3.92 38.23 -32.54
CA ALA A 282 3.15 38.00 -33.75
C ALA A 282 2.42 39.32 -34.02
N ILE A 283 3.04 40.14 -34.86
CA ILE A 283 2.36 41.16 -35.67
C ILE A 283 2.60 40.72 -37.11
#